data_AF-A0A2S7U3C4-F1
#
_entry.id   AF-A0A2S7U3C4-F1
#
_cell.length_a   1.000
_cell.length_b   1.000
_cell.length_c   1.000
_cell.angle_alpha   90.00
_cell.angle_beta   90.00
_cell.angle_gamma   90.00
#
_symmetry.space_group_name_H-M   'P 1'
#
loop_
_entity.id
_entity.type
_entity.pdbx_description
1 polymer ?
#
loop_
_entity_poly.entity_id
_entity_poly.type
_entity_poly.pdbx_seq_one_letter_code
_entity_poly.pdbx_strand_id
1 'polypeptide(L)' 'MTFTEYVNRQRVELTKEELKNTEKPITEIAYAVGFQSLSQFNRSFLKFTGEPPRGYRQHTRNIPTGLRFTQ' A
#
# COMPACT_ATOMS: atom_id res chain seq x y z
N MET A 1 -19.02 6.93 -3.82
CA MET A 1 -17.64 6.73 -4.30
C MET A 1 -17.39 7.68 -5.45
N THR A 2 -16.43 8.60 -5.32
CA THR A 2 -16.05 9.53 -6.40
C THR A 2 -15.02 8.88 -7.34
N PHE A 3 -14.82 9.46 -8.52
CA PHE A 3 -13.75 9.04 -9.44
C PHE A 3 -12.38 9.07 -8.76
N THR A 4 -12.07 10.14 -8.03
CA THR A 4 -10.82 10.28 -7.28
C THR A 4 -10.65 9.19 -6.22
N GLU A 5 -11.73 8.81 -5.52
CA GLU A 5 -11.68 7.70 -4.56
C GLU A 5 -11.39 6.37 -5.24
N TYR A 6 -12.01 6.11 -6.39
CA TYR A 6 -11.75 4.90 -7.16
C TYR A 6 -10.29 4.85 -7.62
N VAL A 7 -9.76 5.94 -8.19
CA VAL A 7 -8.35 6.01 -8.62
C VAL A 7 -7.41 5.81 -7.43
N ASN A 8 -7.66 6.48 -6.30
CA ASN A 8 -6.83 6.31 -5.11
C ASN A 8 -6.89 4.88 -4.55
N ARG A 9 -8.03 4.19 -4.66
CA ARG A 9 -8.13 2.77 -4.31
C ARG A 9 -7.22 1.93 -5.19
N GLN A 10 -7.24 2.11 -6.51
CA GLN A 10 -6.36 1.38 -7.44
C GLN A 10 -4.88 1.64 -7.14
N ARG A 11 -4.49 2.89 -6.88
CA ARG A 11 -3.12 3.25 -6.49
C ARG A 11 -2.70 2.58 -5.18
N VAL A 12 -3.60 2.46 -4.21
CA VAL A 12 -3.33 1.75 -2.95
C VAL A 12 -3.12 0.25 -3.20
N GLU A 13 -3.90 -0.39 -4.09
CA GLU A 13 -3.67 -1.80 -4.43
C GLU A 13 -2.29 -2.01 -5.06
N LEU A 14 -1.87 -1.14 -5.98
CA LEU A 14 -0.51 -1.18 -6.55
C LEU A 14 0.58 -0.98 -5.49
N THR A 15 0.35 -0.06 -4.54
CA THR A 15 1.27 0.19 -3.42
C THR A 15 1.45 -1.07 -2.57
N LYS A 16 0.38 -1.82 -2.28
CA LYS A 16 0.48 -3.06 -1.48
C LYS A 16 1.41 -4.07 -2.13
N GLU A 17 1.33 -4.24 -3.44
CA GLU A 17 2.20 -5.16 -4.18
C GLU A 17 3.66 -4.69 -4.16
N GLU A 18 3.93 -3.40 -4.39
CA GLU A 18 5.29 -2.86 -4.29
C GLU A 18 5.88 -3.00 -2.87
N LEU A 19 5.07 -2.82 -1.81
CA LEU A 19 5.52 -2.96 -0.42
C LEU A 19 5.91 -4.41 -0.08
N LYS A 20 5.21 -5.39 -0.64
CA LYS A 20 5.50 -6.82 -0.48
C LYS A 20 6.76 -7.23 -1.25
N ASN A 21 6.90 -6.74 -2.48
CA ASN A 21 7.88 -7.27 -3.43
C ASN A 21 9.20 -6.47 -3.50
N THR A 22 9.26 -5.26 -2.91
CA THR A 22 10.44 -4.39 -3.04
C THR A 22 10.83 -3.71 -1.72
N GLU A 23 12.13 -3.41 -1.56
CA GLU A 23 12.68 -2.59 -0.47
C GLU A 23 12.62 -1.08 -0.72
N LYS A 24 12.00 -0.62 -1.81
CA LYS A 24 11.98 0.79 -2.19
C LYS A 24 11.48 1.66 -1.04
N PRO A 25 12.00 2.89 -0.84
CA PRO A 25 11.45 3.83 0.12
C PRO A 25 9.95 4.05 -0.11
N ILE A 26 9.15 4.10 0.96
CA ILE A 26 7.70 4.32 0.88
C ILE A 26 7.37 5.62 0.13
N THR A 27 8.21 6.64 0.32
CA THR A 27 8.18 7.91 -0.41
C THR A 27 8.27 7.72 -1.91
N GLU A 28 9.22 6.90 -2.38
CA GLU A 28 9.41 6.61 -3.80
C GLU A 28 8.19 5.88 -4.37
N ILE A 29 7.69 4.86 -3.66
CA ILE A 29 6.49 4.10 -4.07
C ILE A 29 5.29 5.03 -4.19
N ALA A 30 5.08 5.93 -3.22
CA ALA A 30 3.95 6.86 -3.22
C ALA A 30 3.92 7.75 -4.49
N TYR A 31 5.08 8.28 -4.89
CA TYR A 31 5.18 9.08 -6.11
C TYR A 31 5.09 8.20 -7.37
N ALA A 32 5.68 7.01 -7.37
CA ALA A 32 5.65 6.09 -8.51
C ALA A 32 4.22 5.63 -8.86
N VAL A 33 3.35 5.42 -7.86
CA VAL A 33 1.94 5.09 -8.10
C VAL A 33 1.06 6.32 -8.38
N GLY A 34 1.65 7.52 -8.46
CA GLY A 34 1.00 8.73 -8.94
C GLY A 34 0.30 9.59 -7.88
N PHE A 35 0.66 9.49 -6.59
CA PHE A 35 0.25 10.50 -5.60
C PHE A 35 1.07 11.77 -5.76
N GLN A 36 0.43 12.93 -5.61
CA GLN A 36 1.10 14.23 -5.71
C GLN A 36 1.71 14.69 -4.38
N SER A 37 1.33 14.06 -3.27
CA SER A 37 1.89 14.36 -1.95
C SER A 37 1.81 13.16 -1.01
N LEU A 38 2.76 13.07 -0.08
CA LEU A 38 2.79 12.04 0.96
C LEU A 38 1.59 12.13 1.90
N SER A 39 1.11 13.35 2.19
CA SER A 39 -0.06 13.53 3.04
C SER A 39 -1.32 12.96 2.41
N GLN A 40 -1.53 13.14 1.10
CA GLN A 40 -2.64 12.53 0.37
C GLN A 40 -2.50 11.00 0.34
N PHE A 41 -1.29 10.52 0.07
CA PHE A 41 -0.96 9.10 0.05
C PHE A 41 -1.26 8.43 1.40
N ASN A 42 -0.68 8.94 2.49
CA ASN A 42 -0.84 8.37 3.83
C ASN A 42 -2.31 8.30 4.25
N ARG A 43 -3.09 9.37 4.03
CA ARG A 43 -4.53 9.37 4.31
C ARG A 43 -5.28 8.33 3.49
N SER A 44 -5.00 8.25 2.19
CA SER A 44 -5.67 7.30 1.29
C SER A 44 -5.32 5.86 1.63
N PHE A 45 -4.04 5.58 1.86
CA PHE A 45 -3.54 4.27 2.23
C PHE A 45 -4.15 3.81 3.55
N LEU A 46 -4.11 4.64 4.59
CA LEU A 46 -4.75 4.34 5.88
C LEU A 46 -6.26 4.11 5.73
N LYS A 47 -6.96 4.97 4.96
CA LYS A 47 -8.40 4.83 4.72
C LYS A 47 -8.77 3.49 4.07
N PHE A 48 -7.97 3.00 3.12
CA PHE A 48 -8.29 1.80 2.34
C PHE A 48 -7.69 0.50 2.91
N THR A 49 -6.68 0.58 3.77
CA THR A 49 -6.01 -0.61 4.32
C THR A 49 -6.21 -0.78 5.83
N GLY A 50 -6.60 0.28 6.53
CA GLY A 50 -6.72 0.29 7.99
C GLY A 50 -5.39 0.48 8.74
N GLU A 51 -4.25 0.52 8.04
CA GLU A 51 -2.93 0.69 8.65
C GLU A 51 -2.00 1.59 7.83
N PRO A 52 -0.97 2.21 8.44
CA PRO A 52 0.00 3.00 7.68
C PRO A 52 0.89 2.08 6.81
N PRO A 53 1.42 2.57 5.68
CA PRO A 53 2.19 1.77 4.71
C PRO A 53 3.44 1.10 5.32
N ARG A 54 4.07 1.74 6.31
CA ARG A 54 5.19 1.13 7.06
C ARG A 54 4.73 -0.07 7.90
N GLY A 55 3.58 0.05 8.58
CA GLY A 55 2.96 -1.04 9.32
C GLY A 55 2.61 -2.20 8.38
N TYR A 56 1.96 -1.88 7.27
CA TYR A 56 1.59 -2.86 6.24
C TYR A 56 2.80 -3.65 5.72
N ARG A 57 3.91 -2.97 5.41
CA ARG A 57 5.16 -3.62 4.97
C ARG A 57 5.73 -4.55 6.03
N GLN A 58 5.76 -4.12 7.29
CA GLN A 58 6.27 -4.95 8.39
C GLN A 58 5.39 -6.17 8.62
N HIS A 59 4.07 -5.98 8.65
CA HIS A 59 3.09 -7.05 8.82
C HIS A 59 3.22 -8.08 7.70
N THR A 60 3.16 -7.66 6.44
CA THR A 60 3.20 -8.58 5.30
C THR A 60 4.50 -9.38 5.16
N ARG A 61 5.62 -8.88 5.70
CA ARG A 61 6.91 -9.58 5.69
C ARG A 61 7.15 -10.46 6.92
N ASN A 62 6.49 -10.15 8.03
CA ASN A 62 6.55 -10.95 9.26
C ASN A 62 5.51 -12.07 9.29
N ILE A 63 4.68 -12.24 8.26
CA ILE A 63 3.83 -13.43 8.16
C ILE A 63 4.76 -14.64 8.01
N PRO A 64 4.79 -15.58 8.98
CA PRO A 64 5.57 -16.80 8.85
C PRO A 64 5.13 -17.52 7.57
N THR A 65 6.09 -17.93 6.76
CA THR A 65 5.94 -18.54 5.42
C THR A 65 5.02 -19.78 5.37
N GLY A 66 4.38 -20.20 6.46
CA GLY A 66 3.51 -21.36 6.58
C GLY A 66 2.00 -21.15 6.37
N LEU A 67 1.49 -19.93 6.13
CA LEU A 67 0.06 -19.68 5.88
C LEU A 67 -0.33 -19.55 4.39
N ARG A 68 0.57 -19.92 3.48
CA ARG A 68 0.23 -20.09 2.06
C ARG A 68 -0.25 -21.52 1.79
N PHE A 69 -1.39 -21.89 2.35
CA PHE A 69 -2.13 -23.09 1.93
C PHE A 69 -3.56 -22.73 1.52
N THR A 70 -3.79 -22.91 0.21
CA THR A 70 -4.98 -23.49 -0.44
C THR A 70 -6.36 -22.88 -0.19
N GLN A 71 -6.92 -22.26 -1.24
CA GLN A 71 -8.02 -22.86 -2.01
C GLN A 71 -8.06 -22.28 -3.43
#